data_AF-A0A3B8NR42-F1
#
_entry.id   AF-A0A3B8NR42-F1
#
_cell.length_a   1.000
_cell.length_b   1.000
_cell.length_c   1.000
_cell.angle_alpha   90.00
_cell.angle_beta   90.00
_cell.angle_gamma   90.00
#
_symmetry.space_group_name_H-M   'P 1'
#
loop_
_entity.id
_entity.type
_entity.pdbx_description
1 polymer ?
#
loop_
_entity_poly.entity_id
_entity_poly.type
_entity_poly.pdbx_seq_one_letter_code
_entity_poly.pdbx_strand_id
1 'polypeptide(L)' 'MGLIIYLNGKFVDEEEAKVSVFDHGLLYGDGVFEGIRAYNGRVFRL' A
#
# COMPACT_ATOMS: atom_id res chain seq x y z
N MET A 1 16.47 -2.68 -6.93
CA MET A 1 15.31 -1.82 -7.27
C MET A 1 14.28 -2.11 -6.21
N GLY A 2 14.08 -1.20 -5.25
CA GLY A 2 13.17 -1.39 -4.12
C GLY A 2 11.71 -1.24 -4.54
N LEU A 3 10.80 -1.72 -3.70
CA LEU A 3 9.38 -1.46 -3.85
C LEU A 3 9.11 0.02 -3.52
N ILE A 4 8.28 0.67 -4.35
CA ILE A 4 7.76 2.01 -4.08
C ILE A 4 6.36 1.87 -3.50
N ILE A 5 6.11 2.52 -2.37
CA ILE A 5 4.84 2.49 -1.66
C ILE A 5 4.22 3.88 -1.72
N TYR A 6 2.93 3.95 -2.08
CA TYR A 6 2.15 5.17 -1.94
C TYR A 6 1.54 5.22 -0.53
N LEU A 7 1.94 6.21 0.27
CA LEU A 7 1.48 6.37 1.65
C LEU A 7 1.30 7.86 1.97
N ASN A 8 0.14 8.22 2.52
CA ASN A 8 -0.19 9.59 2.97
C ASN A 8 0.13 10.69 1.93
N GLY A 9 -0.25 10.45 0.67
CA GLY A 9 -0.08 11.44 -0.40
C GLY A 9 1.30 11.44 -1.08
N LYS A 10 2.22 10.54 -0.69
CA LYS A 10 3.60 10.52 -1.18
C LYS A 10 4.01 9.13 -1.64
N PHE A 11 4.92 9.07 -2.60
CA PHE A 11 5.66 7.87 -2.94
C PHE A 11 6.91 7.81 -2.06
N VAL A 12 7.09 6.71 -1.34
CA VAL A 12 8.23 6.46 -0.45
C VAL A 12 8.87 5.12 -0.77
N ASP A 13 10.15 4.97 -0.46
CA ASP A 13 10.81 3.67 -0.49
C ASP A 13 10.26 2.75 0.62
N GLU A 14 10.34 1.45 0.40
CA GLU A 14 9.83 0.42 1.32
C GLU A 14 10.32 0.61 2.76
N GLU A 15 11.59 0.96 2.96
CA GLU A 15 12.18 1.13 4.29
C GLU A 15 11.63 2.36 5.05
N GLU A 16 11.05 3.32 4.34
CA GLU A 16 10.46 4.54 4.93
C GLU A 16 8.95 4.44 5.18
N ALA A 17 8.29 3.44 4.59
CA ALA A 17 6.85 3.26 4.70
C ALA A 17 6.46 2.81 6.12
N LYS A 18 5.80 3.71 6.85
CA LYS A 18 5.40 3.48 8.25
C LYS A 18 4.01 4.02 8.55
N VAL A 19 3.23 3.22 9.28
CA VAL A 19 1.95 3.63 9.87
C VAL A 19 2.12 3.83 11.38
N SER A 20 1.16 4.51 12.01
CA SER A 20 1.15 4.65 13.47
C SER A 20 0.93 3.29 14.14
N VAL A 21 1.58 3.05 15.27
CA VAL A 21 1.28 1.88 16.11
C VAL A 21 -0.13 1.92 16.71
N PHE A 22 -0.77 3.09 16.68
CA PHE A 22 -2.16 3.30 17.11
C PHE A 22 -3.16 3.28 15.94
N ASP A 23 -2.74 2.87 14.74
CA ASP A 23 -3.63 2.77 13.60
C ASP A 23 -4.75 1.74 13.87
N HIS A 24 -5.99 2.10 13.59
CA HIS A 24 -7.16 1.25 13.88
C HIS A 24 -7.19 0.00 12.99
N GLY A 25 -6.67 0.11 11.76
CA GLY A 25 -6.46 -1.02 10.87
C GLY A 25 -5.42 -2.00 11.40
N LEU A 26 -4.39 -1.51 12.09
CA LEU A 26 -3.40 -2.37 12.77
C LEU A 26 -3.95 -2.98 14.07
N LEU A 27 -4.60 -2.17 14.92
CA LEU A 27 -5.02 -2.60 16.26
C LEU A 27 -6.29 -3.45 16.26
N TYR A 28 -7.23 -3.15 15.38
CA TYR A 28 -8.57 -3.74 15.40
C TYR A 28 -8.97 -4.40 14.08
N GLY A 29 -8.10 -4.36 13.07
CA GLY A 29 -8.42 -4.88 11.74
C GLY A 29 -9.50 -4.07 11.02
N ASP A 30 -9.70 -2.81 11.42
CA ASP A 30 -10.67 -1.92 10.80
C ASP A 30 -10.13 -1.36 9.48
N GLY A 31 -10.40 -2.09 8.41
CA GLY A 31 -9.98 -1.71 7.08
C GLY A 31 -10.53 -2.65 6.02
N VAL A 32 -10.41 -2.21 4.77
CA VAL A 32 -10.67 -3.03 3.58
C VAL A 32 -9.41 -3.06 2.74
N PHE A 33 -9.20 -4.14 2.00
CA PHE A 33 -8.08 -4.27 1.08
C PHE A 33 -8.58 -4.85 -0.25
N GLU A 34 -7.85 -4.54 -1.32
CA GLU A 34 -8.10 -5.11 -2.65
C GLU A 34 -6.75 -5.38 -3.34
N GLY A 35 -6.73 -6.38 -4.22
CA GLY A 35 -5.53 -6.77 -4.95
C GLY A 35 -5.64 -6.48 -6.44
N ILE A 36 -4.81 -5.58 -6.95
CA ILE A 36 -4.73 -5.27 -8.38
C ILE A 36 -3.42 -5.83 -8.95
N ARG A 37 -3.49 -6.47 -10.12
CA ARG A 37 -2.32 -6.94 -10.87
C ARG A 37 -2.17 -6.18 -12.18
N ALA A 38 -0.95 -5.79 -12.51
CA ALA A 38 -0.63 -5.16 -13.78
C ALA A 38 0.43 -5.99 -14.54
N TYR A 39 0.21 -6.15 -15.84
CA TYR A 39 1.11 -6.87 -16.74
C TYR A 39 1.35 -6.00 -17.97
N ASN A 40 2.60 -5.83 -18.38
CA ASN A 40 2.97 -5.06 -19.57
C ASN A 40 2.31 -3.67 -19.64
N GLY A 41 2.30 -2.96 -18.51
CA GLY A 41 1.70 -1.61 -18.41
C GLY A 41 0.17 -1.57 -18.45
N ARG A 42 -0.52 -2.72 -18.36
CA ARG A 42 -1.99 -2.80 -18.34
C ARG A 42 -2.48 -3.45 -17.05
N VAL A 43 -3.50 -2.84 -16.45
CA VAL A 43 -4.17 -3.43 -15.29
C VAL A 43 -5.08 -4.58 -15.73
N PHE A 44 -4.99 -5.72 -15.05
CA PHE A 44 -5.79 -6.89 -15.34
C PHE A 44 -7.18 -6.78 -14.69
N ARG A 45 -8.24 -6.78 -15.53
CA ARG A 45 -9.65 -6.72 -15.10
C ARG A 45 -9.96 -5.54 -14.18
N LEU A 46 -9.47 -4.35 -14.55
CA LEU A 46 -9.89 -3.09 -13.91
C LEU A 46 -11.33 -2.73 -14.29
#